data_AF-A0A397E638-F1
#
_entry.id   AF-A0A397E638-F1
#
_cell.length_a   1.000
_cell.length_b   1.000
_cell.length_c   1.000
_cell.angle_alpha   90.00
_cell.angle_beta   90.00
_cell.angle_gamma   90.00
#
_symmetry.space_group_name_H-M   'P 1'
#
loop_
_entity.id
_entity.type
_entity.pdbx_description
1 polymer ?
#
loop_
_entity_poly.entity_id
_entity_poly.type
_entity_poly.pdbx_seq_one_letter_code
_entity_poly.pdbx_strand_id
1 'polypeptide(L)'
;DHKLGIAMAKIPAIHRQAKEKFFRAKDLNDVPGILNATRCMLLVCADFYTAWNARYTSHTFVGDELATLLAHELLLCAKLCEEHPRNYFAWSYRYCICSKLSLPSLVAELHDTTREWCDRHVSDHSAWNHRHLVLVLALSQVPTSATTLVADELAFVTRLQRLYPDRDALWCHRRAILQTMAPYLLNRSISSWEDLDAEYGGTAAVLDDHSIDAFVRVEVQFGSEVGSVPALRYAVFALEWVCMYVCMLFCIVEWKSYIRVES
;
A
#
# COMPACT_ATOMS: atom_id res chain seq x y z
N ASP A 1 -3.06 -17.24 -22.86
CA ASP A 1 -3.80 -18.51 -22.68
C ASP A 1 -3.00 -19.65 -22.03
N HIS A 2 -2.50 -19.46 -20.80
CA HIS A 2 -1.89 -20.55 -20.03
C HIS A 2 -2.57 -20.68 -18.66
N LYS A 3 -3.77 -21.27 -18.63
CA LYS A 3 -4.48 -21.59 -17.37
C LYS A 3 -3.98 -22.93 -16.82
N LEU A 4 -3.48 -22.94 -15.59
CA LEU A 4 -3.10 -24.15 -14.86
C LEU A 4 -4.30 -24.65 -14.04
N GLY A 5 -4.87 -25.80 -14.41
CA GLY A 5 -5.95 -26.44 -13.65
C GLY A 5 -5.44 -27.64 -12.86
N ILE A 6 -5.88 -27.76 -11.60
CA ILE A 6 -5.63 -28.95 -10.77
C ILE A 6 -6.96 -29.71 -10.63
N ALA A 7 -6.96 -31.00 -10.97
CA ALA A 7 -8.15 -31.83 -10.79
C ALA A 7 -8.52 -31.90 -9.30
N MET A 8 -9.78 -31.55 -8.97
CA MET A 8 -10.27 -31.51 -7.58
C MET A 8 -10.03 -32.82 -6.82
N ALA A 9 -10.20 -33.97 -7.48
CA ALA A 9 -9.96 -35.28 -6.88
C ALA A 9 -8.50 -35.53 -6.45
N LYS A 10 -7.54 -34.76 -6.98
CA LYS A 10 -6.12 -34.88 -6.64
C LYS A 10 -5.69 -33.92 -5.53
N ILE A 11 -6.49 -32.91 -5.20
CA ILE A 11 -6.16 -31.89 -4.19
C ILE A 11 -5.76 -32.50 -2.84
N PRO A 12 -6.51 -33.44 -2.23
CA PRO A 12 -6.13 -34.00 -0.93
C PRO A 12 -4.79 -34.74 -0.95
N ALA A 13 -4.51 -35.46 -2.03
CA ALA A 13 -3.26 -36.19 -2.20
C ALA A 13 -2.06 -35.24 -2.41
N ILE A 14 -2.24 -34.22 -3.25
CA ILE A 14 -1.21 -33.19 -3.51
C ILE A 14 -0.89 -32.46 -2.20
N HIS A 15 -1.91 -32.02 -1.46
CA HIS A 15 -1.71 -31.30 -0.21
C HIS A 15 -0.98 -32.16 0.83
N ARG A 16 -1.34 -33.44 0.97
CA ARG A 16 -0.67 -34.37 1.89
C ARG A 16 0.81 -34.53 1.53
N GLN A 17 1.12 -34.85 0.28
CA GLN A 17 2.50 -35.04 -0.19
C GLN A 17 3.33 -33.76 -0.07
N ALA A 18 2.73 -32.59 -0.35
CA ALA A 18 3.42 -31.31 -0.22
C ALA A 18 3.76 -31.02 1.26
N LYS A 19 2.86 -31.32 2.20
CA LYS A 19 3.14 -31.21 3.65
C LYS A 19 4.25 -32.14 4.11
N GLU A 20 4.23 -33.40 3.69
CA GLU A 20 5.30 -34.37 4.02
C GLU A 20 6.66 -33.89 3.51
N LYS A 21 6.72 -33.42 2.25
CA LYS A 21 7.94 -32.84 1.68
C LYS A 21 8.39 -31.59 2.43
N PHE A 22 7.46 -30.74 2.85
CA PHE A 22 7.77 -29.53 3.62
C PHE A 22 8.44 -29.85 4.95
N PHE A 23 7.87 -30.76 5.75
CA PHE A 23 8.46 -31.12 7.04
C PHE A 23 9.82 -31.80 6.87
N ARG A 24 9.94 -32.71 5.90
CA ARG A 24 11.24 -33.33 5.59
C ARG A 24 12.30 -32.32 5.16
N ALA A 25 11.94 -31.36 4.30
CA ALA A 25 12.86 -30.32 3.87
C ALA A 25 13.25 -29.39 5.04
N LYS A 26 12.32 -29.11 5.95
CA LYS A 26 12.59 -28.35 7.17
C LYS A 26 13.58 -29.07 8.09
N ASP A 27 13.41 -30.38 8.31
CA ASP A 27 14.32 -31.18 9.15
C ASP A 27 15.73 -31.23 8.57
N LEU A 28 15.86 -31.20 7.24
CA LEU A 28 17.12 -31.21 6.51
C LEU A 28 17.71 -29.80 6.27
N ASN A 29 16.99 -28.75 6.67
CA ASN A 29 17.33 -27.35 6.36
C ASN A 29 17.53 -27.09 4.84
N ASP A 30 16.75 -27.79 3.99
CA ASP A 30 16.77 -27.68 2.53
C ASP A 30 15.85 -26.54 2.07
N VAL A 31 16.43 -25.34 1.92
CA VAL A 31 15.71 -24.13 1.51
C VAL A 31 14.98 -24.30 0.16
N PRO A 32 15.64 -24.76 -0.94
CA PRO A 32 14.94 -25.06 -2.18
C PRO A 32 13.77 -26.05 -2.02
N GLY A 33 13.95 -27.09 -1.20
CA GLY A 33 12.89 -28.04 -0.85
C GLY A 33 11.72 -27.39 -0.14
N ILE A 34 11.98 -26.51 0.83
CA ILE A 34 10.97 -25.72 1.55
C ILE A 34 10.19 -24.83 0.58
N LEU A 35 10.89 -24.08 -0.29
CA LEU A 35 10.24 -23.18 -1.26
C LEU A 35 9.38 -23.95 -2.27
N ASN A 36 9.83 -25.11 -2.74
CA ASN A 36 9.04 -25.93 -3.66
C ASN A 36 7.82 -26.57 -2.99
N ALA A 37 8.00 -27.12 -1.79
CA ALA A 37 6.90 -27.75 -1.04
C ALA A 37 5.83 -26.73 -0.65
N THR A 38 6.24 -25.58 -0.10
CA THR A 38 5.31 -24.50 0.30
C THR A 38 4.60 -23.89 -0.90
N ARG A 39 5.24 -23.76 -2.08
CA ARG A 39 4.56 -23.33 -3.31
C ARG A 39 3.39 -24.24 -3.65
N CYS A 40 3.59 -25.57 -3.62
CA CYS A 40 2.53 -26.53 -3.86
C CYS A 40 1.42 -26.46 -2.79
N MET A 41 1.80 -26.28 -1.52
CA MET A 41 0.83 -26.15 -0.43
C MET A 41 -0.05 -24.91 -0.62
N LEU A 42 0.55 -23.75 -0.92
CA LEU A 42 -0.15 -22.48 -1.04
C LEU A 42 -1.05 -22.41 -2.28
N LEU A 43 -0.63 -23.03 -3.40
CA LEU A 43 -1.48 -23.14 -4.59
C LEU A 43 -2.78 -23.90 -4.31
N VAL A 44 -2.75 -24.85 -3.37
CA VAL A 44 -3.92 -25.63 -2.96
C VAL A 44 -4.69 -24.97 -1.81
N CYS A 45 -3.99 -24.43 -0.82
CA CYS A 45 -4.55 -23.81 0.37
C CYS A 45 -3.71 -22.58 0.75
N ALA A 46 -4.19 -21.42 0.34
CA ALA A 46 -3.49 -20.15 0.57
C ALA A 46 -3.45 -19.72 2.04
N ASP A 47 -4.38 -20.19 2.88
CA ASP A 47 -4.48 -19.77 4.29
C ASP A 47 -3.54 -20.56 5.22
N PHE A 48 -2.51 -21.21 4.67
CA PHE A 48 -1.56 -21.99 5.45
C PHE A 48 -0.43 -21.10 6.00
N TYR A 49 -0.68 -20.42 7.12
CA TYR A 49 0.25 -19.47 7.76
C TYR A 49 1.68 -20.00 7.92
N THR A 50 1.85 -21.26 8.35
CA THR A 50 3.17 -21.86 8.55
C THR A 50 4.00 -21.92 7.26
N ALA A 51 3.36 -22.08 6.09
CA ALA A 51 4.05 -22.07 4.81
C ALA A 51 4.56 -20.66 4.48
N TRP A 52 3.72 -19.64 4.64
CA TRP A 52 4.13 -18.24 4.45
C TRP A 52 5.31 -17.86 5.35
N ASN A 53 5.23 -18.20 6.64
CA ASN A 53 6.32 -17.92 7.57
C ASN A 53 7.61 -18.64 7.17
N ALA A 54 7.53 -19.93 6.79
CA ALA A 54 8.70 -20.68 6.36
C ALA A 54 9.34 -20.10 5.09
N ARG A 55 8.53 -19.63 4.13
CA ARG A 55 9.05 -18.91 2.96
C ARG A 55 9.74 -17.61 3.36
N TYR A 56 9.11 -16.83 4.25
CA TYR A 56 9.68 -15.58 4.73
C TYR A 56 11.05 -15.76 5.41
N THR A 57 11.20 -16.78 6.26
CA THR A 57 12.47 -17.09 6.92
C THR A 57 13.52 -17.70 5.99
N SER A 58 13.12 -18.21 4.82
CA SER A 58 14.02 -18.85 3.85
C SER A 58 14.70 -17.87 2.88
N HIS A 59 14.54 -16.56 3.06
CA HIS A 59 15.23 -15.53 2.27
C HIS A 59 16.69 -15.35 2.71
N THR A 60 17.49 -16.42 2.59
CA THR A 60 18.92 -16.42 2.95
C THR A 60 19.84 -16.02 1.79
N PHE A 61 19.28 -15.79 0.60
CA PHE A 61 20.02 -15.48 -0.64
C PHE A 61 20.53 -14.04 -0.67
N VAL A 62 21.61 -13.81 -1.43
CA VAL A 62 22.28 -12.50 -1.59
C VAL A 62 22.51 -12.21 -3.08
N GLY A 63 22.56 -10.93 -3.48
CA GLY A 63 22.90 -10.53 -4.85
C GLY A 63 21.86 -10.95 -5.90
N ASP A 64 22.32 -11.43 -7.06
CA ASP A 64 21.45 -11.77 -8.21
C ASP A 64 20.50 -12.94 -7.93
N GLU A 65 20.92 -13.88 -7.08
CA GLU A 65 20.07 -14.99 -6.63
C GLU A 65 18.87 -14.48 -5.83
N LEU A 66 19.07 -13.45 -5.01
CA LEU A 66 18.00 -12.79 -4.28
C LEU A 66 17.04 -12.08 -5.25
N ALA A 67 17.54 -11.32 -6.21
CA ALA A 67 16.69 -10.64 -7.19
C ALA A 67 15.80 -11.62 -7.97
N THR A 68 16.38 -12.73 -8.42
CA THR A 68 15.66 -13.82 -9.11
C THR A 68 14.62 -14.47 -8.21
N LEU A 69 14.96 -14.74 -6.96
CA LEU A 69 14.02 -15.28 -5.98
C LEU A 69 12.84 -14.32 -5.75
N LEU A 70 13.11 -13.03 -5.47
CA LEU A 70 12.05 -12.06 -5.20
C LEU A 70 11.10 -11.92 -6.40
N ALA A 71 11.62 -11.94 -7.63
CA ALA A 71 10.79 -11.96 -8.84
C ALA A 71 9.87 -13.19 -8.90
N HIS A 72 10.39 -14.39 -8.60
CA HIS A 72 9.58 -15.60 -8.52
C HIS A 72 8.54 -15.56 -7.39
N GLU A 73 8.88 -14.98 -6.24
CA GLU A 73 7.94 -14.81 -5.14
C GLU A 73 6.80 -13.84 -5.49
N LEU A 74 7.10 -12.73 -6.17
CA LEU A 74 6.08 -11.79 -6.66
C LEU A 74 5.13 -12.47 -7.66
N LEU A 75 5.65 -13.30 -8.55
CA LEU A 75 4.82 -14.09 -9.49
C LEU A 75 3.93 -15.09 -8.74
N LEU A 76 4.46 -15.74 -7.69
CA LEU A 76 3.67 -16.63 -6.85
C LEU A 76 2.53 -15.87 -6.16
N CYS A 77 2.81 -14.71 -5.55
CA CYS A 77 1.78 -13.87 -4.92
C CYS A 77 0.69 -13.47 -5.93
N ALA A 78 1.07 -13.00 -7.12
CA ALA A 78 0.11 -12.62 -8.15
C ALA A 78 -0.81 -13.79 -8.53
N LYS A 79 -0.22 -14.99 -8.71
CA LYS A 79 -1.00 -16.20 -9.00
C LYS A 79 -1.95 -16.57 -7.87
N LEU A 80 -1.49 -16.47 -6.61
CA LEU A 80 -2.30 -16.81 -5.45
C LEU A 80 -3.43 -15.82 -5.19
N CYS A 81 -3.25 -14.53 -5.55
CA CYS A 81 -4.33 -13.56 -5.50
C CYS A 81 -5.41 -13.84 -6.56
N GLU A 82 -5.02 -14.26 -7.78
CA GLU A 82 -5.97 -14.64 -8.84
C GLU A 82 -6.77 -15.91 -8.48
N GLU A 83 -6.11 -16.93 -7.93
CA GLU A 83 -6.75 -18.21 -7.62
C GLU A 83 -7.55 -18.19 -6.31
N HIS A 84 -7.13 -17.37 -5.34
CA HIS A 84 -7.77 -17.26 -4.03
C HIS A 84 -8.20 -15.81 -3.78
N PRO A 85 -9.45 -15.44 -4.13
CA PRO A 85 -9.95 -14.08 -3.88
C PRO A 85 -9.89 -13.73 -2.38
N ARG A 86 -9.55 -12.48 -2.07
CA ARG A 86 -9.42 -11.96 -0.68
C ARG A 86 -8.30 -12.61 0.14
N ASN A 87 -7.24 -13.07 -0.52
CA ASN A 87 -6.06 -13.65 0.11
C ASN A 87 -5.15 -12.57 0.74
N TYR A 88 -5.50 -12.15 1.95
CA TYR A 88 -4.70 -11.19 2.73
C TYR A 88 -3.28 -11.68 3.02
N PHE A 89 -3.07 -13.00 3.15
CA PHE A 89 -1.73 -13.56 3.40
C PHE A 89 -0.78 -13.32 2.23
N ALA A 90 -1.26 -13.50 0.98
CA ALA A 90 -0.46 -13.23 -0.21
C ALA A 90 -0.09 -11.75 -0.32
N TRP A 91 -1.03 -10.83 -0.06
CA TRP A 91 -0.74 -9.39 -0.05
C TRP A 91 0.27 -9.01 1.05
N SER A 92 0.12 -9.57 2.26
CA SER A 92 1.04 -9.32 3.37
C SER A 92 2.46 -9.82 3.07
N TYR A 93 2.57 -11.02 2.51
CA TYR A 93 3.86 -11.57 2.10
C TYR A 93 4.46 -10.80 0.91
N ARG A 94 3.63 -10.35 -0.03
CA ARG A 94 4.04 -9.48 -1.14
C ARG A 94 4.66 -8.17 -0.63
N TYR A 95 4.07 -7.55 0.38
CA TYR A 95 4.66 -6.38 1.03
C TYR A 95 6.05 -6.67 1.63
N CYS A 96 6.22 -7.80 2.33
CA CYS A 96 7.52 -8.24 2.86
C CYS A 96 8.60 -8.45 1.78
N ILE A 97 8.19 -8.76 0.55
CA ILE A 97 9.08 -8.82 -0.61
C ILE A 97 9.40 -7.41 -1.09
N CYS A 98 8.37 -6.56 -1.24
CA CYS A 98 8.52 -5.17 -1.66
C CYS A 98 9.47 -4.37 -0.76
N SER A 99 9.49 -4.63 0.55
CA SER A 99 10.41 -3.95 1.48
C SER A 99 11.90 -4.19 1.20
N LYS A 100 12.23 -5.14 0.29
CA LYS A 100 13.60 -5.48 -0.14
C LYS A 100 13.90 -4.99 -1.56
N LEU A 101 12.94 -4.34 -2.22
CA LEU A 101 13.09 -3.88 -3.60
C LEU A 101 13.70 -2.48 -3.67
N SER A 102 14.39 -2.21 -4.77
CA SER A 102 14.84 -0.88 -5.14
C SER A 102 13.66 0.00 -5.56
N LEU A 103 13.85 1.32 -5.49
CA LEU A 103 12.86 2.30 -5.92
C LEU A 103 12.27 2.01 -7.32
N PRO A 104 13.04 1.74 -8.39
CA PRO A 104 12.46 1.46 -9.70
C PRO A 104 11.48 0.27 -9.68
N SER A 105 11.79 -0.77 -8.92
CA SER A 105 10.93 -1.94 -8.77
C SER A 105 9.69 -1.66 -7.92
N LEU A 106 9.78 -0.79 -6.91
CA LEU A 106 8.61 -0.31 -6.15
C LEU A 106 7.67 0.52 -7.02
N VAL A 107 8.23 1.40 -7.86
CA VAL A 107 7.46 2.20 -8.83
C VAL A 107 6.79 1.28 -9.85
N ALA A 108 7.50 0.28 -10.40
CA ALA A 108 6.90 -0.72 -11.29
C ALA A 108 5.78 -1.52 -10.61
N GLU A 109 5.94 -1.89 -9.34
CA GLU A 109 4.89 -2.54 -8.54
C GLU A 109 3.62 -1.66 -8.42
N LEU A 110 3.78 -0.34 -8.27
CA LEU A 110 2.67 0.61 -8.27
C LEU A 110 2.05 0.79 -9.67
N HIS A 111 2.84 1.00 -10.72
CA HIS A 111 2.31 1.39 -12.03
C HIS A 111 1.87 0.21 -12.89
N ASP A 112 2.62 -0.89 -12.87
CA ASP A 112 2.45 -1.99 -13.83
C ASP A 112 1.62 -3.12 -13.23
N THR A 113 1.71 -3.34 -11.92
CA THR A 113 1.05 -4.49 -11.28
C THR A 113 -0.19 -4.11 -10.49
N THR A 114 -0.04 -3.35 -9.41
CA THR A 114 -1.15 -3.09 -8.49
C THR A 114 -2.17 -2.13 -9.07
N ARG A 115 -1.78 -1.26 -10.02
CA ARG A 115 -2.70 -0.35 -10.72
C ARG A 115 -3.71 -1.14 -11.56
N GLU A 116 -3.24 -2.10 -12.36
CA GLU A 116 -4.11 -2.99 -13.13
C GLU A 116 -5.01 -3.83 -12.21
N TRP A 117 -4.44 -4.40 -11.14
CA TRP A 117 -5.22 -5.18 -10.17
C TRP A 117 -6.36 -4.37 -9.57
N CYS A 118 -6.06 -3.17 -9.07
CA CYS A 118 -7.03 -2.31 -8.39
C CYS A 118 -8.09 -1.75 -9.33
N ASP A 119 -7.76 -1.54 -10.60
CA ASP A 119 -8.74 -1.16 -11.64
C ASP A 119 -9.77 -2.27 -11.88
N ARG A 120 -9.32 -3.53 -11.92
CA ARG A 120 -10.19 -4.72 -12.04
C ARG A 120 -10.94 -5.07 -10.75
N HIS A 121 -10.32 -4.86 -9.59
CA HIS A 121 -10.79 -5.31 -8.28
C HIS A 121 -10.98 -4.15 -7.29
N VAL A 122 -11.80 -3.17 -7.67
CA VAL A 122 -11.99 -1.91 -6.93
C VAL A 122 -12.38 -2.05 -5.45
N SER A 123 -12.95 -3.20 -5.04
CA SER A 123 -13.36 -3.46 -3.66
C SER A 123 -12.35 -4.30 -2.85
N ASP A 124 -11.16 -4.60 -3.39
CA ASP A 124 -10.14 -5.38 -2.69
C ASP A 124 -9.36 -4.52 -1.70
N HIS A 125 -9.85 -4.45 -0.46
CA HIS A 125 -9.20 -3.71 0.62
C HIS A 125 -7.75 -4.14 0.88
N SER A 126 -7.41 -5.42 0.67
CA SER A 126 -6.05 -5.91 0.91
C SER A 126 -5.09 -5.39 -0.16
N ALA A 127 -5.52 -5.35 -1.43
CA ALA A 127 -4.74 -4.78 -2.52
C ALA A 127 -4.53 -3.28 -2.35
N TRP A 128 -5.57 -2.54 -1.96
CA TRP A 128 -5.46 -1.10 -1.68
C TRP A 128 -4.51 -0.81 -0.51
N ASN A 129 -4.62 -1.59 0.57
CA ASN A 129 -3.69 -1.46 1.70
C ASN A 129 -2.24 -1.79 1.29
N HIS A 130 -2.02 -2.85 0.51
CA HIS A 130 -0.69 -3.17 -0.04
C HIS A 130 -0.16 -2.02 -0.90
N ARG A 131 -0.98 -1.46 -1.79
CA ARG A 131 -0.62 -0.32 -2.63
C ARG A 131 -0.20 0.89 -1.80
N HIS A 132 -0.92 1.21 -0.72
CA HIS A 132 -0.53 2.26 0.22
C HIS A 132 0.83 1.97 0.89
N LEU A 133 1.06 0.74 1.35
CA LEU A 133 2.32 0.37 1.98
C LEU A 133 3.51 0.44 1.01
N VAL A 134 3.33 0.05 -0.26
CA VAL A 134 4.34 0.20 -1.31
C VAL A 134 4.62 1.68 -1.61
N LEU A 135 3.58 2.52 -1.63
CA LEU A 135 3.75 3.97 -1.76
C LEU A 135 4.60 4.54 -0.62
N VAL A 136 4.35 4.15 0.64
CA VAL A 136 5.16 4.56 1.80
C VAL A 136 6.63 4.14 1.64
N LEU A 137 6.89 2.90 1.19
CA LEU A 137 8.24 2.43 0.90
C LEU A 137 8.92 3.29 -0.17
N ALA A 138 8.23 3.60 -1.26
CA ALA A 138 8.77 4.43 -2.34
C ALA A 138 9.07 5.86 -1.85
N LEU A 139 8.14 6.49 -1.13
CA LEU A 139 8.31 7.83 -0.56
C LEU A 139 9.51 7.93 0.40
N SER A 140 9.78 6.86 1.16
CA SER A 140 10.96 6.79 2.03
C SER A 140 12.30 6.81 1.28
N GLN A 141 12.29 6.43 -0.01
CA GLN A 141 13.46 6.42 -0.87
C GLN A 141 13.57 7.69 -1.75
N VAL A 142 12.48 8.45 -1.92
CA VAL A 142 12.44 9.70 -2.71
C VAL A 142 11.71 10.85 -2.01
N PRO A 143 12.24 11.37 -0.90
CA PRO A 143 11.60 12.48 -0.18
C PRO A 143 11.45 13.75 -1.03
N THR A 144 12.35 13.98 -2.01
CA THR A 144 12.34 15.17 -2.88
C THR A 144 11.30 15.12 -4.00
N SER A 145 10.76 13.95 -4.34
CA SER A 145 9.75 13.77 -5.39
C SER A 145 8.43 13.23 -4.84
N ALA A 146 8.23 13.39 -3.53
CA ALA A 146 7.06 12.90 -2.82
C ALA A 146 5.75 13.49 -3.38
N THR A 147 5.73 14.79 -3.70
CA THR A 147 4.55 15.48 -4.23
C THR A 147 4.12 14.92 -5.58
N THR A 148 5.06 14.72 -6.52
CA THR A 148 4.77 14.16 -7.85
C THR A 148 4.21 12.74 -7.75
N LEU A 149 4.82 11.86 -6.94
CA LEU A 149 4.39 10.47 -6.80
C LEU A 149 2.98 10.38 -6.19
N VAL A 150 2.71 11.23 -5.18
CA VAL A 150 1.40 11.28 -4.54
C VAL A 150 0.35 11.92 -5.44
N ALA A 151 0.71 12.94 -6.22
CA ALA A 151 -0.20 13.56 -7.18
C ALA A 151 -0.67 12.54 -8.23
N ASP A 152 0.24 11.73 -8.77
CA ASP A 152 -0.11 10.65 -9.70
C ASP A 152 -1.00 9.58 -9.04
N GLU A 153 -0.71 9.20 -7.80
CA GLU A 153 -1.52 8.24 -7.06
C GLU A 153 -2.93 8.78 -6.77
N LEU A 154 -3.04 10.06 -6.37
CA LEU A 154 -4.32 10.73 -6.15
C LEU A 154 -5.12 10.85 -7.44
N ALA A 155 -4.48 11.14 -8.57
CA ALA A 155 -5.14 11.16 -9.88
C ALA A 155 -5.71 9.78 -10.24
N PHE A 156 -4.96 8.71 -9.99
CA PHE A 156 -5.41 7.34 -10.22
C PHE A 156 -6.64 6.98 -9.36
N VAL A 157 -6.58 7.20 -8.04
CA VAL A 157 -7.71 6.87 -7.15
C VAL A 157 -8.91 7.79 -7.38
N THR A 158 -8.70 9.08 -7.67
CA THR A 158 -9.78 10.04 -8.00
C THR A 158 -10.61 9.57 -9.19
N ARG A 159 -9.96 9.06 -10.26
CA ARG A 159 -10.68 8.50 -11.41
C ARG A 159 -11.61 7.35 -10.98
N LEU A 160 -11.12 6.43 -10.15
CA LEU A 160 -11.90 5.27 -9.69
C LEU A 160 -13.01 5.69 -8.71
N GLN A 161 -12.77 6.68 -7.86
CA GLN A 161 -13.76 7.19 -6.92
C GLN A 161 -14.93 7.87 -7.64
N ARG A 162 -14.67 8.55 -8.76
CA ARG A 162 -15.73 9.11 -9.61
C ARG A 162 -16.57 8.03 -10.29
N LEU A 163 -15.96 6.91 -10.68
CA LEU A 163 -16.67 5.78 -11.31
C LEU A 163 -17.41 4.89 -10.30
N TYR A 164 -16.85 4.74 -9.10
CA TYR A 164 -17.32 3.81 -8.08
C TYR A 164 -17.40 4.49 -6.70
N PRO A 165 -18.24 5.52 -6.54
CA PRO A 165 -18.24 6.38 -5.36
C PRO A 165 -18.69 5.69 -4.07
N ASP A 166 -19.36 4.55 -4.17
CA ASP A 166 -19.84 3.75 -3.02
C ASP A 166 -18.82 2.71 -2.55
N ARG A 167 -17.60 2.69 -3.09
CA ARG A 167 -16.56 1.71 -2.72
C ARG A 167 -15.69 2.24 -1.60
N ASP A 168 -15.96 1.78 -0.38
CA ASP A 168 -15.23 2.18 0.83
C ASP A 168 -13.71 1.98 0.70
N ALA A 169 -13.25 0.92 0.03
CA ALA A 169 -11.82 0.65 -0.14
C ALA A 169 -11.04 1.83 -0.77
N LEU A 170 -11.65 2.53 -1.73
CA LEU A 170 -11.05 3.68 -2.39
C LEU A 170 -10.89 4.86 -1.42
N TRP A 171 -11.91 5.11 -0.60
CA TRP A 171 -11.91 6.20 0.37
C TRP A 171 -11.00 5.90 1.56
N CYS A 172 -10.90 4.64 1.98
CA CYS A 172 -9.91 4.20 2.96
C CYS A 172 -8.48 4.41 2.44
N HIS A 173 -8.22 4.12 1.17
CA HIS A 173 -6.91 4.36 0.55
C HIS A 173 -6.56 5.85 0.50
N ARG A 174 -7.49 6.68 0.00
CA ARG A 174 -7.30 8.15 -0.05
C ARG A 174 -7.06 8.74 1.33
N ARG A 175 -7.77 8.24 2.35
CA ARG A 175 -7.56 8.60 3.76
C ARG A 175 -6.14 8.30 4.23
N ALA A 176 -5.64 7.12 3.91
CA ALA A 176 -4.29 6.70 4.27
C ALA A 176 -3.23 7.59 3.59
N ILE A 177 -3.42 7.96 2.32
CA ILE A 177 -2.54 8.91 1.61
C ILE A 177 -2.49 10.26 2.32
N LEU A 178 -3.66 10.84 2.66
CA LEU A 178 -3.75 12.12 3.40
C LEU A 178 -2.94 12.06 4.71
N GLN A 179 -3.09 10.97 5.48
CA GLN A 179 -2.35 10.76 6.72
C GLN A 179 -0.83 10.66 6.50
N THR A 180 -0.37 10.03 5.41
CA THR A 180 1.05 9.93 5.08
C THR A 180 1.64 11.25 4.59
N MET A 181 0.83 12.14 4.01
CA MET A 181 1.29 13.43 3.49
C MET A 181 1.53 14.49 4.56
N ALA A 182 1.00 14.31 5.76
CA ALA A 182 1.18 15.21 6.90
C ALA A 182 2.60 15.79 7.03
N PRO A 183 3.67 14.97 7.11
CA PRO A 183 5.03 15.49 7.31
C PRO A 183 5.56 16.30 6.13
N TYR A 184 5.02 16.11 4.92
CA TYR A 184 5.46 16.78 3.69
C TYR A 184 4.74 18.12 3.44
N LEU A 185 3.58 18.32 4.06
CA LEU A 185 2.71 19.50 3.90
C LEU A 185 2.86 20.56 5.00
N LEU A 186 3.79 20.37 5.93
CA LEU A 186 4.01 21.29 7.05
C LEU A 186 5.17 22.26 6.87
N ASN A 187 5.85 22.23 5.72
CA ASN A 187 7.07 23.00 5.55
C ASN A 187 6.82 24.50 5.27
N ARG A 188 5.56 24.91 5.07
CA ARG A 188 5.13 26.32 5.11
C ARG A 188 3.78 26.43 5.84
N SER A 189 3.78 27.11 6.98
CA SER A 189 2.54 27.67 7.54
C SER A 189 2.07 28.78 6.61
N ILE A 190 0.78 28.78 6.28
CA ILE A 190 0.13 29.96 5.69
C ILE A 190 0.34 31.13 6.66
N SER A 191 0.86 32.24 6.14
CA SER A 191 1.14 33.45 6.93
C SER A 191 -0.09 34.37 7.07
N SER A 192 -1.15 34.18 6.28
CA SER A 192 -2.31 35.09 6.24
C SER A 192 -3.59 34.42 5.73
N TRP A 193 -4.74 34.79 6.31
CA TRP A 193 -6.07 34.38 5.82
C TRP A 193 -6.43 34.98 4.44
N GLU A 194 -5.67 35.96 3.96
CA GLU A 194 -5.91 36.63 2.67
C GLU A 194 -5.48 35.78 1.46
N ASP A 195 -4.65 34.74 1.66
CA ASP A 195 -4.23 33.81 0.61
C ASP A 195 -5.28 32.72 0.31
N LEU A 196 -6.36 32.66 1.10
CA LEU A 196 -7.40 31.62 1.01
C LEU A 196 -8.41 31.84 -0.14
N ASP A 197 -8.39 33.01 -0.78
CA ASP A 197 -9.29 33.38 -1.88
C ASP A 197 -8.64 33.15 -3.26
N ALA A 198 -7.39 32.67 -3.31
CA ALA A 198 -6.73 32.32 -4.56
C ALA A 198 -7.33 31.00 -5.13
N GLU A 199 -7.69 31.03 -6.41
CA GLU A 199 -8.13 29.86 -7.16
C GLU A 199 -6.93 28.90 -7.32
N TYR A 200 -6.73 28.02 -6.34
CA TYR A 200 -5.64 27.07 -6.37
C TYR A 200 -5.89 26.02 -7.46
N GLY A 201 -4.88 25.82 -8.32
CA GLY A 201 -4.89 24.79 -9.35
C GLY A 201 -5.08 23.37 -8.78
N GLY A 202 -5.23 22.38 -9.65
CA GLY A 202 -5.46 20.99 -9.26
C GLY A 202 -4.43 20.42 -8.27
N THR A 203 -4.73 19.26 -7.68
CA THR A 203 -4.01 18.63 -6.55
C THR A 203 -2.47 18.71 -6.60
N ALA A 204 -1.85 18.57 -7.77
CA ALA A 204 -0.39 18.69 -7.93
C ALA A 204 0.15 20.08 -7.52
N ALA A 205 -0.51 21.16 -7.97
CA ALA A 205 -0.11 22.53 -7.66
C ALA A 205 -0.23 22.84 -6.15
N VAL A 206 -1.20 22.24 -5.49
CA VAL A 206 -1.43 22.40 -4.05
C VAL A 206 -0.43 21.58 -3.22
N LEU A 207 -0.05 20.40 -3.68
CA LEU A 207 1.00 19.62 -3.04
C LEU A 207 2.36 20.34 -3.11
N ASP A 208 2.65 21.02 -4.23
CA ASP A 208 3.87 21.82 -4.43
C ASP A 208 3.88 23.12 -3.61
N ASP A 209 2.71 23.63 -3.22
CA ASP A 209 2.56 24.79 -2.34
C ASP A 209 2.92 24.49 -0.87
N HIS A 210 3.01 23.20 -0.51
CA HIS A 210 3.32 22.72 0.84
C HIS A 210 2.40 23.29 1.94
N SER A 211 1.17 23.66 1.58
CA SER A 211 0.17 24.18 2.51
C SER A 211 -0.85 23.09 2.87
N ILE A 212 -0.89 22.75 4.16
CA ILE A 212 -1.87 21.76 4.67
C ILE A 212 -3.32 22.23 4.49
N ASP A 213 -3.62 23.52 4.68
CA ASP A 213 -4.98 24.04 4.55
C ASP A 213 -5.43 24.07 3.08
N ALA A 214 -4.52 24.43 2.16
CA ALA A 214 -4.82 24.38 0.73
C ALA A 214 -5.08 22.92 0.29
N PHE A 215 -4.27 21.97 0.76
CA PHE A 215 -4.45 20.55 0.45
C PHE A 215 -5.79 20.05 0.94
N VAL A 216 -6.12 20.31 2.20
CA VAL A 216 -7.38 19.82 2.77
C VAL A 216 -8.60 20.50 2.17
N ARG A 217 -8.51 21.79 1.80
CA ARG A 217 -9.57 22.43 1.02
C ARG A 217 -9.87 21.66 -0.26
N VAL A 218 -8.85 21.28 -1.02
CA VAL A 218 -9.03 20.48 -2.25
C VAL A 218 -9.65 19.11 -1.92
N GLU A 219 -9.21 18.44 -0.86
CA GLU A 219 -9.75 17.13 -0.48
C GLU A 219 -11.22 17.20 -0.02
N VAL A 220 -11.59 18.24 0.73
CA VAL A 220 -12.96 18.49 1.20
C VAL A 220 -13.88 18.86 0.04
N GLN A 221 -13.40 19.72 -0.85
CA GLN A 221 -14.11 20.08 -2.08
C GLN A 221 -14.37 18.83 -2.92
N PHE A 222 -13.35 18.00 -3.15
CA PHE A 222 -13.48 16.75 -3.88
C PHE A 222 -14.52 15.79 -3.25
N GLY A 223 -14.47 15.57 -1.94
CA GLY A 223 -15.44 14.73 -1.25
C GLY A 223 -16.87 15.26 -1.36
N SER A 224 -17.03 16.59 -1.31
CA SER A 224 -18.34 17.26 -1.48
C SER A 224 -18.87 17.16 -2.91
N GLU A 225 -18.00 17.29 -3.92
CA GLU A 225 -18.36 17.15 -5.34
C GLU A 225 -18.83 15.74 -5.70
N VAL A 226 -18.17 14.71 -5.14
CA VAL A 226 -18.58 13.32 -5.38
C VAL A 226 -19.90 12.99 -4.67
N GLY A 227 -20.11 13.56 -3.48
CA GLY A 227 -21.42 13.58 -2.81
C GLY A 227 -21.98 12.24 -2.31
N SER A 228 -21.24 11.13 -2.45
CA SER A 228 -21.66 9.83 -1.88
C SER A 228 -21.47 9.78 -0.37
N VAL A 229 -22.15 8.86 0.31
CA VAL A 229 -22.00 8.69 1.76
C VAL A 229 -20.53 8.45 2.16
N PRO A 230 -19.76 7.57 1.49
CA PRO A 230 -18.33 7.43 1.77
C PRO A 230 -17.52 8.72 1.47
N ALA A 231 -17.86 9.46 0.43
CA ALA A 231 -17.19 10.72 0.07
C ALA A 231 -17.39 11.80 1.13
N LEU A 232 -18.60 11.95 1.64
CA LEU A 232 -18.91 12.91 2.71
C LEU A 232 -18.23 12.52 4.03
N ARG A 233 -18.20 11.23 4.37
CA ARG A 233 -17.43 10.73 5.53
C ARG A 233 -15.94 11.01 5.37
N TYR A 234 -15.42 10.93 4.15
CA TYR A 234 -14.04 11.29 3.84
C TYR A 234 -13.80 12.80 3.98
N ALA A 235 -14.70 13.65 3.49
CA ALA A 235 -14.59 15.11 3.63
C ALA A 235 -14.56 15.54 5.11
N VAL A 236 -15.46 14.99 5.93
CA VAL A 236 -15.45 15.22 7.38
C VAL A 236 -14.14 14.77 8.01
N PHE A 237 -13.66 13.57 7.65
CA PHE A 237 -12.36 13.08 8.12
C PHE A 237 -11.22 14.04 7.75
N ALA A 238 -11.20 14.56 6.52
CA ALA A 238 -10.14 15.45 6.06
C ALA A 238 -10.10 16.75 6.89
N LEU A 239 -11.27 17.31 7.23
CA LEU A 239 -11.38 18.46 8.13
C LEU A 239 -10.89 18.15 9.54
N GLU A 240 -11.39 17.07 10.16
CA GLU A 240 -10.99 16.66 11.50
C GLU A 240 -9.49 16.44 11.60
N TRP A 241 -8.91 15.85 10.56
CA TRP A 241 -7.49 15.55 10.50
C TRP A 241 -6.62 16.81 10.55
N VAL A 242 -6.97 17.88 9.83
CA VAL A 242 -6.26 19.17 9.95
C VAL A 242 -6.37 19.73 11.35
N CYS A 243 -7.57 19.77 11.91
CA CYS A 243 -7.78 20.31 13.25
C CYS A 243 -6.93 19.57 14.29
N MET A 244 -6.90 18.24 14.24
CA MET A 244 -6.08 17.44 15.14
C MET A 244 -4.58 17.65 14.90
N TYR A 245 -4.15 17.68 13.65
CA TYR A 245 -2.73 17.72 13.30
C TYR A 245 -2.11 19.10 13.59
N VAL A 246 -2.83 20.18 13.29
CA VAL A 246 -2.45 21.56 13.65
C VAL A 246 -2.36 21.71 15.17
N CYS A 247 -3.37 21.25 15.93
CA CYS A 247 -3.33 21.27 17.39
C CYS A 247 -2.13 20.49 17.96
N MET A 248 -1.80 19.33 17.38
CA MET A 248 -0.66 18.52 17.84
C MET A 248 0.68 19.23 17.62
N LEU A 249 0.84 19.96 16.52
CA LEU A 249 2.03 20.76 16.25
C LEU A 249 2.16 21.95 17.17
N PHE A 250 1.06 22.67 17.45
CA PHE A 250 1.05 23.76 18.43
C PHE A 250 1.52 23.25 19.80
N CYS A 251 0.99 22.12 20.28
CA CYS A 251 1.45 21.52 21.52
C CYS A 251 2.93 21.13 21.50
N ILE A 252 3.45 20.60 20.38
CA ILE A 252 4.88 20.23 20.26
C ILE A 252 5.79 21.47 20.23
N VAL A 253 5.37 22.55 19.56
CA VAL A 253 6.13 23.82 19.48
C VAL A 253 6.14 24.52 20.83
N GLU A 254 5.01 24.58 21.54
CA GLU A 254 4.94 25.11 22.90
C GLU A 254 5.83 24.30 23.86
N TRP A 255 5.79 22.97 23.77
CA TRP A 255 6.60 22.09 24.62
C TRP A 255 8.11 22.23 24.36
N LYS A 256 8.52 22.36 23.09
CA LYS A 256 9.92 22.64 22.73
C LYS A 256 10.38 24.02 23.16
N SER A 257 9.48 25.01 23.14
CA SER A 257 9.75 26.37 23.62
C SER A 257 9.91 26.39 25.15
N TYR A 258 9.09 25.62 25.86
CA TYR A 258 9.16 25.45 27.30
C TYR A 258 10.50 24.82 27.74
N ILE A 259 10.96 23.77 27.04
CA ILE A 259 12.24 23.10 27.34
C ILE A 259 13.47 24.00 27.05
N ARG A 260 13.38 24.92 26.08
CA ARG A 260 14.48 25.86 25.76
C ARG A 260 14.65 27.00 26.75
N VAL A 261 13.65 27.25 27.60
CA VAL A 261 13.69 28.30 28.63
C VAL A 261 14.30 27.78 29.94
N GLU A 262 14.43 26.46 30.10
CA GLU A 262 14.97 25.81 31.30
C GLU A 262 16.44 25.32 31.17
N SER A 263 17.18 25.72 30.13
CA SER A 263 18.62 25.43 29.95
C SER A 263 19.48 26.68 29.85
#